data_AF-A0A1D2JGX8-F1
#
_entry.id   AF-A0A1D2JGX8-F1
#
_cell.length_a   1.000
_cell.length_b   1.000
_cell.length_c   1.000
_cell.angle_alpha   90.00
_cell.angle_beta   90.00
_cell.angle_gamma   90.00
#
_symmetry.space_group_name_H-M   'P 1'
#
loop_
_entity.id
_entity.type
_entity.pdbx_description
1 polymer ?
#
loop_
_entity_poly.entity_id
_entity_poly.type
_entity_poly.pdbx_seq_one_letter_code
_entity_poly.pdbx_strand_id
1 'polypeptide(L)'
;MPTTLLHPFPTSALPTALLTTSKKYRETPRKPPVDLLQCPLMEMVQYSCNPPNKEVPAPGIIECESVVRLFRRCANGLTVETTTWERSGMRKERDNESEKKKKGVQK
;
A
#
# COMPACT_ATOMS: atom_id res chain seq x y z
N MET A 1 12.10 -1.73 24.89
CA MET A 1 12.60 -2.07 23.55
C MET A 1 11.89 -1.22 22.51
N PRO A 2 12.44 -0.10 22.01
CA PRO A 2 11.80 0.59 20.88
C PRO A 2 12.79 0.79 19.73
N THR A 3 12.62 0.01 18.67
CA THR A 3 13.04 0.44 17.32
C THR A 3 12.15 -0.25 16.30
N THR A 4 10.86 0.08 16.32
CA THR A 4 10.01 -0.24 15.18
C THR A 4 10.48 0.66 14.03
N LEU A 5 11.33 0.14 13.14
CA LEU A 5 11.78 0.83 11.92
C LEU A 5 10.62 1.02 10.91
N LEU A 6 9.42 0.54 11.25
CA LEU A 6 8.21 0.60 10.46
C LEU A 6 7.18 1.42 11.23
N HIS A 7 6.65 2.46 10.59
CA HIS A 7 5.52 3.23 11.08
C HIS A 7 4.28 2.78 10.31
N PRO A 8 3.54 1.76 10.78
CA PRO A 8 2.31 1.34 10.12
C PRO A 8 1.26 2.45 10.27
N PHE A 9 0.57 2.74 9.18
CA PHE A 9 -0.58 3.65 9.15
C PHE A 9 -1.66 3.08 8.22
N PRO A 10 -2.94 3.38 8.46
CA PRO A 10 -4.01 2.91 7.58
C PRO A 10 -3.86 3.53 6.19
N THR A 11 -4.28 2.82 5.15
CA THR A 11 -4.19 3.30 3.76
C THR A 11 -4.90 4.64 3.54
N SER A 12 -5.95 4.96 4.31
CA SER A 12 -6.62 6.26 4.26
C SER A 12 -5.72 7.43 4.71
N ALA A 13 -4.76 7.19 5.59
CA ALA A 13 -3.80 8.18 6.06
C ALA A 13 -2.58 8.31 5.15
N LEU A 14 -2.46 7.48 4.10
CA LEU A 14 -1.32 7.46 3.19
C LEU A 14 -0.98 8.82 2.58
N PRO A 15 -1.94 9.63 2.06
CA PRO A 15 -1.61 10.95 1.53
C PRO A 15 -0.95 11.87 2.57
N THR A 16 -1.42 11.85 3.82
CA THR A 16 -0.90 12.70 4.89
C THR A 16 0.42 12.18 5.45
N ALA A 17 0.51 10.87 5.71
CA ALA A 17 1.71 10.22 6.25
C ALA A 17 2.93 10.36 5.32
N LEU A 18 2.70 10.55 4.02
CA LEU A 18 3.75 10.79 3.04
C LEU A 18 4.25 12.22 2.99
N LEU A 19 3.48 13.17 3.51
CA LEU A 19 3.86 14.57 3.53
C LEU A 19 4.55 14.97 4.83
N THR A 20 4.63 14.09 5.84
CA THR A 20 5.24 14.41 7.14
C THR A 20 6.38 13.45 7.52
N THR A 21 7.34 13.96 8.28
CA THR A 21 8.39 13.19 8.96
C THR A 21 8.36 13.52 10.44
N SER A 22 8.64 12.56 11.31
CA SER A 22 8.85 12.87 12.73
C SER A 22 10.32 13.23 12.97
N LYS A 23 10.57 14.38 13.59
CA LYS A 23 11.89 14.78 14.07
C LYS A 23 11.74 15.25 15.51
N LYS A 24 12.47 14.63 16.45
CA LYS A 24 12.36 14.92 17.89
C LYS A 24 10.90 14.89 18.38
N TYR A 25 10.14 13.86 18.00
CA TYR A 25 8.73 13.68 18.38
C TYR A 25 7.77 14.77 17.87
N ARG A 26 8.19 15.61 16.93
CA ARG A 26 7.35 16.59 16.23
C ARG A 26 7.19 16.20 14.78
N GLU A 27 5.97 16.26 14.27
CA GLU A 27 5.70 16.10 12.84
C GLU A 27 6.11 17.38 12.10
N THR A 28 6.92 17.21 11.06
CA THR A 28 7.35 18.30 10.19
C THR A 28 7.05 17.93 8.74
N PRO A 29 6.68 18.88 7.88
CA PRO A 29 6.49 18.61 6.46
C PRO A 29 7.77 18.07 5.80
N ARG A 30 7.63 17.07 4.93
CA ARG A 30 8.71 16.58 4.05
C ARG A 30 9.09 17.67 3.05
N LYS A 31 10.39 17.82 2.83
CA LYS A 31 10.96 18.72 1.83
C LYS A 31 11.97 17.91 0.98
N PRO A 32 11.76 17.74 -0.33
CA PRO A 32 10.58 18.17 -1.12
C PRO A 32 9.31 17.33 -0.80
N PRO A 33 8.11 17.82 -1.19
CA PRO A 33 6.91 17.00 -1.22
C PRO A 33 7.11 15.74 -2.07
N VAL A 34 6.45 14.64 -1.69
CA VAL A 34 6.52 13.37 -2.41
C VAL A 34 5.25 13.18 -3.21
N ASP A 35 5.39 13.00 -4.53
CA ASP A 35 4.33 12.49 -5.39
C ASP A 35 4.57 11.01 -5.66
N LEU A 36 3.68 10.15 -5.15
CA LEU A 36 3.80 8.71 -5.32
C LEU A 36 3.69 8.25 -6.77
N LEU A 37 2.93 8.96 -7.60
CA LEU A 37 2.72 8.57 -8.99
C LEU A 37 4.01 8.71 -9.80
N GLN A 38 4.91 9.60 -9.39
CA GLN A 38 6.24 9.77 -9.98
C GLN A 38 7.26 8.76 -9.46
N CYS A 39 6.95 8.02 -8.38
CA CYS A 39 7.85 7.00 -7.86
C CYS A 39 7.64 5.68 -8.62
N PRO A 40 8.73 5.00 -9.03
CA PRO A 40 8.66 3.65 -9.60
C PRO A 40 7.83 2.70 -8.75
N LEU A 41 6.88 2.02 -9.40
CA LEU A 41 6.12 0.91 -8.81
C LEU A 41 6.94 -0.37 -8.94
N MET A 42 7.07 -1.08 -7.83
CA MET A 42 7.88 -2.28 -7.71
C MET A 42 7.07 -3.37 -7.01
N GLU A 43 7.41 -4.62 -7.31
CA GLU A 43 6.75 -5.80 -6.74
C GLU A 43 7.74 -6.65 -5.93
N MET A 44 7.23 -7.27 -4.87
CA MET A 44 8.00 -8.15 -3.99
C MET A 44 7.09 -9.27 -3.54
N VAL A 45 7.57 -10.48 -3.74
CA VAL A 45 6.94 -11.68 -3.22
C VAL A 45 7.35 -11.84 -1.77
N GLN A 46 6.37 -11.86 -0.87
CA GLN A 46 6.54 -12.21 0.54
C GLN A 46 5.84 -13.54 0.80
N TYR A 47 6.24 -14.25 1.85
CA TYR A 47 5.52 -15.45 2.29
C TYR A 47 4.78 -15.14 3.57
N SER A 48 3.49 -15.46 3.61
CA SER A 48 2.66 -15.36 4.81
C SER A 48 2.33 -16.76 5.29
N CYS A 49 2.79 -17.10 6.49
CA CYS A 49 2.52 -18.38 7.12
C CYS A 49 1.32 -18.28 8.06
N ASN A 50 0.41 -19.24 7.98
CA ASN A 50 -0.87 -19.27 8.68
C ASN A 50 -1.63 -17.93 8.56
N PRO A 51 -1.92 -17.49 7.33
CA PRO A 51 -2.47 -16.16 7.08
C PRO A 51 -3.84 -16.01 7.77
N PRO A 52 -4.12 -14.86 8.41
CA PRO A 52 -5.28 -14.71 9.30
C PRO A 52 -6.64 -14.73 8.58
N ASN A 53 -6.64 -14.63 7.25
CA ASN A 53 -7.82 -14.72 6.41
C ASN A 53 -8.15 -16.16 5.98
N LYS A 54 -7.40 -17.15 6.46
CA LYS A 54 -7.66 -18.57 6.26
C LYS A 54 -8.07 -19.25 7.55
N GLU A 55 -8.65 -20.44 7.41
CA GLU A 55 -8.91 -21.31 8.55
C GLU A 55 -7.61 -21.59 9.30
N VAL A 56 -7.70 -21.60 10.63
CA VAL A 56 -6.56 -21.91 11.48
C VAL A 56 -6.23 -23.39 11.27
N PRO A 57 -5.03 -23.73 10.78
CA PRO A 57 -4.68 -25.12 10.56
C PRO A 57 -4.56 -25.85 11.90
N ALA A 58 -4.58 -27.19 11.85
CA ALA A 58 -4.46 -27.98 13.07
C ALA A 58 -3.15 -27.65 13.83
N PRO A 59 -3.13 -27.79 15.17
CA PRO A 59 -1.94 -27.50 15.96
C PRO A 59 -0.70 -28.22 15.41
N GLY A 60 0.40 -27.48 15.23
CA GLY A 60 1.66 -28.01 14.71
C GLY A 60 1.80 -27.96 13.18
N ILE A 61 0.76 -27.55 12.45
CA ILE A 61 0.83 -27.35 10.99
C ILE A 61 1.14 -25.89 10.66
N ILE A 62 2.07 -25.69 9.72
CA ILE A 62 2.43 -24.38 9.17
C ILE A 62 2.19 -24.41 7.67
N GLU A 63 1.24 -23.61 7.20
CA GLU A 63 0.96 -23.43 5.77
C GLU A 63 1.36 -22.02 5.35
N CYS A 64 2.28 -21.91 4.40
CA CYS A 64 2.78 -20.62 3.91
C CYS A 64 2.37 -20.38 2.47
N GLU A 65 1.94 -19.16 2.19
CA GLU A 65 1.52 -18.75 0.85
C GLU A 65 2.30 -17.54 0.37
N SER A 66 2.58 -17.51 -0.93
CA SER A 66 3.18 -16.35 -1.57
C SER A 66 2.16 -15.22 -1.69
N VAL A 67 2.50 -14.05 -1.16
CA VAL A 67 1.73 -12.82 -1.22
C VAL A 67 2.56 -11.78 -1.97
N VAL A 68 2.04 -11.31 -3.12
CA VAL A 68 2.64 -10.20 -3.84
C VAL A 68 2.29 -8.89 -3.14
N ARG A 69 3.32 -8.14 -2.74
CA ARG A 69 3.21 -6.78 -2.21
C ARG A 69 3.76 -5.78 -3.22
N LEU A 70 3.07 -4.65 -3.32
CA LEU A 70 3.45 -3.53 -4.17
C LEU A 70 4.06 -2.42 -3.33
N PHE A 71 5.11 -1.78 -3.83
CA PHE A 71 5.75 -0.66 -3.16
C PHE A 71 6.19 0.39 -4.16
N ARG A 72 6.13 1.66 -3.72
CA ARG A 72 6.67 2.81 -4.43
C ARG A 72 8.02 3.15 -3.82
N ARG A 73 9.08 3.19 -4.64
CA ARG A 73 10.44 3.56 -4.21
C ARG A 73 10.79 4.92 -4.80
N CYS A 74 10.82 5.95 -3.96
CA CYS A 74 11.07 7.33 -4.37
C CYS A 74 12.58 7.68 -4.35
N ALA A 75 12.97 8.71 -5.10
CA ALA A 75 14.38 9.10 -5.29
C ALA A 75 15.12 9.49 -4.00
N ASN A 76 14.41 9.90 -2.95
CA ASN A 76 14.97 10.24 -1.63
C ASN A 76 15.19 9.02 -0.72
N GLY A 77 15.08 7.79 -1.26
CA GLY A 77 15.19 6.55 -0.49
C GLY A 77 13.93 6.17 0.28
N LEU A 78 12.86 6.98 0.21
CA LEU A 78 11.56 6.64 0.79
C LEU A 78 10.98 5.42 0.06
N THR A 79 10.67 4.38 0.82
CA THR A 79 9.99 3.18 0.32
C THR A 79 8.68 3.02 1.06
N VAL A 80 7.58 2.86 0.30
CA VAL A 80 6.22 2.84 0.84
C VAL A 80 5.50 1.61 0.30
N GLU A 81 5.00 0.77 1.17
CA GLU A 81 4.11 -0.33 0.80
C GLU A 81 2.74 0.25 0.40
N THR A 82 2.29 -0.04 -0.81
CA THR A 82 1.12 0.59 -1.44
C THR A 82 0.13 -0.42 -2.00
N THR A 83 0.22 -1.70 -1.62
CA THR A 83 -0.62 -2.78 -2.19
C THR A 83 -2.11 -2.45 -2.12
N THR A 84 -2.60 -1.98 -0.96
CA THR A 84 -4.01 -1.61 -0.80
C THR A 84 -4.38 -0.37 -1.60
N TRP A 85 -3.46 0.59 -1.74
CA TRP A 85 -3.67 1.82 -2.49
C TRP A 85 -3.82 1.54 -3.99
N GLU A 86 -2.89 0.79 -4.57
CA GLU A 86 -2.90 0.39 -5.98
C GLU A 86 -4.17 -0.44 -6.31
N ARG A 87 -4.49 -1.44 -5.46
CA ARG A 87 -5.71 -2.25 -5.64
C ARG A 87 -6.99 -1.43 -5.59
N SER A 88 -7.03 -0.38 -4.77
CA SER A 88 -8.17 0.52 -4.67
C SER A 88 -8.30 1.43 -5.90
N GLY A 89 -7.18 1.92 -6.45
CA GLY A 89 -7.14 2.66 -7.71
C GLY A 89 -7.68 1.85 -8.89
N MET A 90 -7.17 0.62 -9.06
CA MET A 90 -7.61 -0.31 -10.11
C MET A 90 -9.11 -0.66 -10.04
N ARG A 91 -9.70 -0.69 -8.84
CA ARG A 91 -11.16 -0.89 -8.69
C ARG A 91 -11.92 0.32 -9.22
N LYS A 92 -11.54 1.53 -8.80
CA LYS A 92 -12.19 2.78 -9.24
C LYS A 92 -12.11 2.99 -10.75
N GLU A 93 -10.99 2.64 -11.38
CA GLU A 93 -10.84 2.75 -12.83
C GLU A 93 -11.81 1.84 -13.58
N ARG A 94 -11.94 0.58 -13.16
CA ARG A 94 -12.91 -0.37 -13.73
C ARG A 94 -14.37 0.07 -13.54
N ASP A 95 -14.68 0.63 -12.37
CA ASP A 95 -16.02 1.14 -12.08
C ASP A 95 -16.33 2.35 -13.00
N ASN A 96 -15.39 3.28 -13.13
CA ASN A 96 -15.52 4.45 -14.02
C ASN A 96 -15.64 4.06 -15.51
N GLU A 97 -14.88 3.05 -15.97
CA GLU A 97 -14.97 2.53 -17.33
C GLU A 97 -16.35 1.90 -17.60
N SER A 98 -16.85 1.13 -16.63
CA SER A 98 -18.18 0.50 -16.68
C SER A 98 -19.30 1.53 -16.75
N GLU A 99 -19.20 2.65 -16.02
CA GLU A 99 -20.15 3.76 -16.11
C GLU A 99 -20.09 4.49 -17.45
N LYS A 100 -18.90 4.75 -17.99
CA LYS A 100 -18.74 5.38 -19.31
C LYS A 100 -19.36 4.52 -20.41
N LYS A 101 -19.20 3.20 -20.34
CA LYS A 101 -19.79 2.26 -21.31
C LYS A 101 -21.33 2.24 -21.24
N LYS A 102 -21.91 2.32 -20.04
CA LYS A 102 -23.37 2.44 -19.86
C LYS A 102 -23.93 3.75 -20.42
N LYS A 103 -23.21 4.87 -20.24
CA LYS A 103 -23.61 6.19 -20.79
C LYS A 103 -23.40 6.31 -22.30
N GLY A 104 -22.45 5.56 -22.87
CA GLY A 104 -22.16 5.53 -24.31
C GLY A 104 -23.11 4.66 -25.15
N VAL A 105 -23.91 3.79 -24.53
CA VAL A 105 -24.90 2.92 -25.21
C VAL A 105 -26.25 3.62 -25.41
N GLN A 106 -26.41 4.84 -24.90
CA GLN A 106 -27.64 5.62 -24.98
C GLN A 106 -27.48 6.80 -25.96
N LYS A 107 -27.21 6.50 -27.23
CA LYS A 107 -27.37 7.45 -28.34
C LYS A 107 -27.73 6.72 -29.63
#